data_AF-A0A8D1F5G2-F1
#
_entry.id   AF-A0A8D1F5G2-F1
#
_cell.length_a   1.000
_cell.length_b   1.000
_cell.length_c   1.000
_cell.angle_alpha   90.00
_cell.angle_beta   90.00
_cell.angle_gamma   90.00
#
_symmetry.space_group_name_H-M   'P 1'
#
loop_
_entity.id
_entity.type
_entity.pdbx_description
1 polymer ?
#
loop_
_entity_poly.entity_id
_entity_poly.type
_entity_poly.pdbx_seq_one_letter_code
_entity_poly.pdbx_strand_id
1 'polypeptide(L)'
;MLPAQKDGFETEEELKFLKRYKGPSDHWIGLSRESPRHVWRWTDNTEYNASFVIRGVGECAYLNDIGVSSARTYTDRNWICTFFLTSFCLTSLLHLQFDTKK
;
A
#
# COMPACT_ATOMS: atom_id res chain seq x y z
N MET A 1 -3.38 26.60 -15.14
CA MET A 1 -3.79 25.17 -15.11
C MET A 1 -2.49 24.37 -15.12
N LEU A 2 -1.94 24.07 -13.94
CA LEU A 2 -0.73 23.24 -13.85
C LEU A 2 -1.18 21.78 -13.87
N PRO A 3 -0.57 20.90 -14.68
CA PRO A 3 -0.91 19.49 -14.68
C PRO A 3 -0.61 18.94 -13.28
N ALA A 4 -1.61 18.30 -12.68
CA ALA A 4 -1.44 17.56 -11.44
C ALA A 4 -0.39 16.48 -11.71
N GLN A 5 0.78 16.61 -11.06
CA GLN A 5 1.83 15.63 -11.13
C GLN A 5 1.33 14.38 -10.43
N LYS A 6 1.17 13.30 -11.20
CA LYS A 6 0.82 11.97 -10.74
C LYS A 6 2.04 11.35 -10.04
N ASP A 7 2.42 11.90 -8.90
CA ASP A 7 3.35 11.25 -7.96
C ASP A 7 2.53 10.20 -7.21
N GLY A 8 2.16 9.12 -7.89
CA GLY A 8 1.76 7.89 -7.22
C GLY A 8 3.00 7.03 -7.03
N PHE A 9 3.01 6.18 -6.01
CA PHE A 9 4.02 5.16 -5.72
C PHE A 9 4.10 4.11 -6.85
N GLU A 10 4.50 4.53 -8.04
CA GLU A 10 4.35 3.79 -9.30
C GLU A 10 5.70 3.39 -9.90
N THR A 11 6.82 3.82 -9.31
CA THR A 11 8.16 3.61 -9.85
C THR A 11 9.00 2.62 -9.03
N GLU A 12 9.90 1.90 -9.71
CA GLU A 12 10.83 0.97 -9.05
C GLU A 12 11.86 1.72 -8.18
N GLU A 13 12.16 2.97 -8.53
CA GLU A 13 13.03 3.88 -7.78
C GLU A 13 12.45 4.22 -6.39
N GLU A 14 11.16 4.55 -6.31
CA GLU A 14 10.49 4.81 -5.04
C GLU A 14 10.42 3.56 -4.17
N LEU A 15 10.13 2.40 -4.78
CA LEU A 15 10.16 1.13 -4.08
C LEU A 15 11.56 0.86 -3.50
N LYS A 16 12.62 1.10 -4.27
CA LYS A 16 14.01 0.97 -3.82
C LYS A 16 14.34 1.92 -2.67
N PHE A 17 13.84 3.16 -2.73
CA PHE A 17 13.96 4.13 -1.65
C PHE A 17 13.26 3.63 -0.37
N LEU A 18 12.00 3.22 -0.45
CA LEU A 18 11.27 2.71 0.71
C LEU A 18 11.93 1.46 1.30
N LYS A 19 12.39 0.53 0.47
CA LYS A 19 13.12 -0.66 0.94
C LYS A 19 14.37 -0.29 1.74
N ARG A 20 15.07 0.77 1.35
CA ARG A 20 16.27 1.25 2.04
C ARG A 20 15.94 1.83 3.43
N TYR A 21 14.77 2.45 3.59
CA TYR A 21 14.43 3.22 4.80
C TYR A 21 13.32 2.61 5.67
N LYS A 22 12.64 1.54 5.24
CA LYS A 22 11.56 0.88 6.02
C LYS A 22 12.02 0.32 7.37
N GLY A 23 13.34 0.16 7.58
CA GLY A 23 13.88 -0.50 8.76
C GLY A 23 13.64 -2.02 8.77
N PRO A 24 13.76 -2.68 9.93
CA PRO A 24 13.75 -4.14 10.03
C PRO A 24 12.35 -4.77 9.87
N SER A 25 11.28 -4.01 10.13
CA SER A 25 9.92 -4.54 10.08
C SER A 25 9.38 -4.60 8.63
N ASP A 26 8.46 -5.52 8.41
CA ASP A 26 7.61 -5.54 7.22
C ASP A 26 6.50 -4.49 7.38
N HIS A 27 6.12 -3.87 6.26
CA HIS A 27 5.15 -2.79 6.29
C HIS A 27 4.08 -2.95 5.22
N TRP A 28 2.81 -2.81 5.59
CA TRP A 28 1.72 -2.64 4.64
C TRP A 28 1.95 -1.43 3.73
N ILE A 29 1.58 -1.61 2.47
CA ILE A 29 1.52 -0.55 1.47
C ILE A 29 0.07 -0.40 1.00
N GLY A 30 -0.29 0.77 0.46
CA GLY A 30 -1.66 1.11 0.04
C GLY A 30 -2.16 0.38 -1.21
N LEU A 31 -1.87 -0.91 -1.36
CA LEU A 31 -2.20 -1.72 -2.52
C LEU A 31 -2.95 -2.99 -2.09
N SER A 32 -4.14 -3.20 -2.66
CA SER A 32 -5.03 -4.29 -2.27
C SER A 32 -5.82 -4.86 -3.45
N ARG A 33 -6.43 -6.02 -3.28
CA ARG A 33 -7.36 -6.66 -4.22
C ARG A 33 -8.45 -7.40 -3.45
N GLU A 34 -9.63 -7.55 -4.06
CA GLU A 34 -10.76 -8.23 -3.41
C GLU A 34 -10.55 -9.74 -3.25
N SER A 35 -9.85 -10.38 -4.20
CA SER A 35 -9.51 -11.79 -4.11
C SER A 35 -8.31 -12.11 -5.01
N PRO A 36 -7.71 -13.32 -4.92
CA PRO A 36 -6.52 -13.68 -5.68
C PRO A 36 -6.64 -13.54 -7.21
N ARG A 37 -7.86 -13.47 -7.75
CA ARG A 37 -8.16 -13.32 -9.17
C ARG A 37 -8.42 -11.88 -9.61
N HIS A 38 -8.63 -10.96 -8.67
CA HIS A 38 -8.90 -9.56 -8.98
C HIS A 38 -7.61 -8.79 -9.22
N VAL A 39 -7.74 -7.70 -9.98
CA VAL A 39 -6.67 -6.73 -10.21
C VAL A 39 -6.30 -6.02 -8.92
N TRP A 40 -5.02 -5.67 -8.80
CA TRP A 40 -4.53 -4.84 -7.71
C TRP A 40 -4.98 -3.39 -7.92
N ARG A 41 -5.38 -2.72 -6.85
CA ARG A 41 -5.80 -1.32 -6.84
C ARG A 41 -5.15 -0.55 -5.70
N TRP A 42 -4.76 0.67 -5.99
CA TRP A 42 -4.30 1.63 -5.00
C TRP A 42 -5.47 2.14 -4.15
N THR A 43 -5.16 2.83 -3.05
CA THR A 43 -6.17 3.43 -2.15
C THR A 43 -7.07 4.47 -2.83
N ASP A 44 -6.64 5.04 -3.95
CA ASP A 44 -7.42 5.98 -4.78
C ASP A 44 -8.28 5.29 -5.84
N ASN A 45 -8.39 3.95 -5.77
CA ASN A 45 -9.10 3.07 -6.72
C ASN A 45 -8.49 2.98 -8.13
N THR A 46 -7.31 3.57 -8.36
CA THR A 46 -6.60 3.38 -9.62
C THR A 46 -6.04 1.97 -9.72
N GLU A 47 -6.08 1.39 -10.92
CA GLU A 47 -5.55 0.06 -11.16
C GLU A 47 -4.02 0.08 -11.16
N TYR A 48 -3.45 -0.97 -10.59
CA TYR A 48 -2.02 -1.18 -10.57
C TYR A 48 -1.47 -1.48 -11.97
N ASN A 49 -0.47 -0.73 -12.39
CA ASN A 49 0.12 -0.78 -13.73
C ASN A 49 1.18 -1.90 -13.93
N ALA A 50 1.33 -2.82 -12.96
CA ALA A 50 2.33 -3.89 -13.00
C ALA A 50 3.80 -3.44 -13.06
N SER A 51 4.15 -2.29 -12.47
CA SER A 51 5.53 -1.78 -12.43
C SER A 51 6.53 -2.63 -11.62
N PHE A 52 6.05 -3.55 -10.79
CA PHE A 52 6.82 -4.48 -9.98
C PHE A 52 6.02 -5.77 -9.71
N VAL A 53 6.71 -6.84 -9.30
CA VAL A 53 6.07 -8.13 -9.01
C VAL A 53 5.58 -8.17 -7.57
N ILE A 54 4.30 -8.48 -7.37
CA ILE A 54 3.71 -8.75 -6.06
C ILE A 54 3.62 -10.25 -5.85
N ARG A 55 4.31 -10.75 -4.82
CA ARG A 55 4.38 -12.19 -4.54
C ARG A 55 3.26 -12.64 -3.62
N GLY A 56 2.87 -13.91 -3.70
CA GLY A 56 1.88 -14.52 -2.80
C GLY A 56 0.42 -14.40 -3.26
N VAL A 57 -0.48 -14.93 -2.43
CA VAL A 57 -1.91 -15.09 -2.74
C VAL A 57 -2.84 -14.27 -1.83
N GLY A 58 -2.28 -13.36 -1.02
CA GLY A 58 -3.07 -12.51 -0.13
C GLY A 58 -3.76 -11.35 -0.84
N GLU A 59 -4.63 -10.67 -0.11
CA GLU A 59 -5.47 -9.57 -0.56
C GLU A 59 -4.81 -8.21 -0.36
N CYS A 60 -3.90 -8.07 0.60
CA CYS A 60 -3.18 -6.82 0.89
C CYS A 60 -1.68 -6.99 0.62
N ALA A 61 -1.05 -5.96 0.06
CA ALA A 61 0.37 -5.96 -0.22
C ALA A 61 1.18 -5.31 0.89
N TYR A 62 2.35 -5.88 1.17
CA TYR A 62 3.32 -5.37 2.12
C TYR A 62 4.73 -5.41 1.53
N LEU A 63 5.57 -4.50 2.02
CA LEU A 63 6.97 -4.39 1.71
C LEU A 63 7.80 -5.21 2.70
N ASN A 64 8.70 -6.04 2.19
CA ASN A 64 9.72 -6.78 2.93
C ASN A 64 11.12 -6.55 2.33
N ASP A 65 12.13 -7.23 2.88
CA ASP A 65 13.52 -7.07 2.45
C ASP A 65 13.77 -7.49 0.99
N ILE A 66 12.93 -8.39 0.46
CA ILE A 66 13.05 -8.90 -0.91
C ILE A 66 12.30 -8.00 -1.90
N GLY A 67 11.13 -7.48 -1.52
CA GLY A 67 10.30 -6.65 -2.38
C GLY A 67 8.87 -6.60 -1.86
N VAL A 68 7.89 -6.61 -2.78
CA VAL A 68 6.48 -6.57 -2.41
C VAL A 68 5.91 -8.00 -2.38
N SER A 69 5.24 -8.33 -1.29
CA SER A 69 4.54 -9.60 -1.08
C SER A 69 3.12 -9.35 -0.59
N SER A 70 2.28 -10.37 -0.55
CA SER A 70 0.88 -10.26 -0.15
C SER A 70 0.54 -11.18 1.00
N ALA A 71 -0.34 -10.70 1.87
CA ALA A 71 -0.84 -11.45 3.02
C ALA A 71 -2.30 -11.06 3.29
N ARG A 72 -2.96 -11.85 4.13
CA ARG A 72 -4.33 -11.58 4.58
C ARG A 72 -4.33 -10.40 5.57
N THR A 73 -5.45 -9.70 5.61
CA THR A 73 -5.66 -8.47 6.42
C THR A 73 -5.48 -8.67 7.92
N TYR A 74 -5.70 -9.88 8.44
CA TYR A 74 -5.56 -10.17 9.87
C TYR A 74 -4.11 -10.31 10.35
N THR A 75 -3.11 -10.19 9.46
CA THR A 75 -1.70 -10.27 9.88
C THR A 75 -1.22 -8.91 10.39
N ASP A 76 -0.68 -8.87 11.60
CA ASP A 76 -0.18 -7.63 12.19
C ASP A 76 1.10 -7.17 11.48
N ARG A 77 1.07 -5.96 10.91
CA ARG A 77 2.24 -5.28 10.31
C ARG A 77 2.10 -3.76 10.47
N ASN A 78 3.23 -3.08 10.49
CA ASN A 78 3.27 -1.61 10.47
C ASN A 78 2.78 -1.07 9.12
N TRP A 79 2.39 0.20 9.03
CA TRP A 79 1.98 0.83 7.77
C TRP A 79 3.03 1.82 7.29
N ILE A 80 3.31 1.85 5.98
CA ILE A 80 3.99 3.00 5.35
C ILE A 80 2.93 4.02 4.97
N CYS A 81 2.96 5.18 5.61
CA CYS A 81 2.18 6.34 5.20
C CYS A 81 3.00 7.16 4.20
N THR A 82 2.69 7.05 2.90
CA THR A 82 3.21 7.99 1.91
C THR A 82 2.34 9.25 1.96
N PHE A 83 2.91 10.34 2.47
CA PHE A 83 2.24 11.65 2.50
C PHE A 83 2.26 12.24 1.09
N PHE A 84 1.47 11.69 0.15
CA PHE A 84 1.11 12.45 -1.03
C PHE A 84 0.33 13.68 -0.54
N LEU A 85 0.69 14.87 -1.01
CA LEU A 85 0.18 16.17 -0.54
C LEU A 85 -1.31 16.40 -0.88
N THR A 86 -2.19 15.46 -0.56
CA THR A 86 -3.63 15.66 -0.45
C THR A 86 -4.13 14.99 0.83
N SER A 87 -4.75 15.79 1.67
CA SER A 87 -5.26 15.50 3.01
C SER A 87 -6.20 14.28 3.06
N PHE A 88 -5.68 13.06 3.24
CA PHE A 88 -6.52 11.89 3.58
C PHE A 88 -5.95 10.95 4.67
N CYS A 89 -4.78 11.24 5.24
CA CYS A 89 -4.30 10.46 6.40
C CYS A 89 -5.11 10.74 7.69
N LEU A 90 -5.86 11.86 7.76
CA LEU A 90 -6.62 12.22 8.96
C LEU A 90 -8.08 11.75 8.99
N THR A 91 -8.68 11.37 7.85
CA THR A 91 -10.10 10.96 7.84
C THR A 91 -10.32 9.46 8.02
N SER A 92 -9.33 8.60 7.71
CA SER A 92 -9.45 7.16 7.96
C SER A 92 -9.08 6.73 9.40
N LEU A 93 -8.41 7.60 10.18
CA LEU A 93 -8.20 7.36 11.62
C LEU A 93 -9.51 7.45 12.43
N LEU A 94 -10.58 8.02 11.87
CA LEU A 94 -11.89 8.08 12.54
C LEU A 94 -12.81 6.89 12.21
N HIS A 95 -12.57 6.14 11.13
CA HIS A 95 -13.37 4.93 10.84
C HIS A 95 -12.75 3.62 11.34
N LEU A 96 -11.43 3.55 11.54
CA LEU A 96 -10.79 2.35 12.09
C LEU A 96 -10.88 2.21 13.62
N GLN A 97 -11.52 3.15 14.32
CA GLN A 97 -11.80 3.04 15.75
C GLN A 97 -13.19 2.46 16.07
N PHE A 98 -14.07 2.20 15.08
CA PHE A 98 -15.43 1.74 15.36
C PHE A 98 -15.75 0.27 15.03
N ASP A 99 -14.89 -0.46 14.32
CA ASP A 99 -15.18 -1.86 13.93
C ASP A 99 -14.35 -2.92 14.70
N THR A 100 -13.86 -2.58 15.89
CA THR A 100 -13.20 -3.55 16.81
C THR A 100 -13.91 -3.70 18.15
N LYS A 101 -15.22 -3.41 18.21
CA LYS A 101 -16.08 -3.88 19.32
C LYS A 101 -17.42 -4.40 18.83
N LYS A 102 -17.46 -5.71 18.52
CA LYS A 102 -18.50 -6.59 19.06
C LYS A 102 -17.99 -8.02 19.18
#